data_AF-A0A0R1TTE4-F1
#
_entry.id   AF-A0A0R1TTE4-F1
#
_cell.length_a   1.000
_cell.length_b   1.000
_cell.length_c   1.000
_cell.angle_alpha   90.00
_cell.angle_beta   90.00
_cell.angle_gamma   90.00
#
_symmetry.space_group_name_H-M   'P 1'
#
loop_
_entity.id
_entity.type
_entity.pdbx_description
1 polymer ?
#
loop_
_entity_poly.entity_id
_entity_poly.type
_entity_poly.pdbx_seq_one_letter_code
_entity_poly.pdbx_strand_id
1 'polypeptide(L)' 'MLWDKIQKRLDEYNLTVYKLSKITGIRDQTLRNYKTGTEPSFKNICKIADALNVNLDYFRD' A
#
# COMPACT_ATOMS: atom_id res chain seq x y z
N MET A 1 11.60 -1.56 -3.42
CA MET A 1 10.71 -0.50 -3.94
C MET A 1 9.42 -0.45 -3.10
N LEU A 2 8.66 0.65 -3.14
CA LEU A 2 7.40 0.82 -2.39
C LEU A 2 6.47 -0.40 -2.49
N TRP A 3 6.28 -0.92 -3.71
CA TRP A 3 5.43 -2.07 -3.94
C TRP A 3 5.89 -3.31 -3.18
N ASP A 4 7.19 -3.60 -3.13
CA ASP A 4 7.72 -4.78 -2.44
C ASP A 4 7.39 -4.73 -0.94
N LYS A 5 7.44 -3.53 -0.36
CA LYS A 5 7.08 -3.28 1.04
C LYS A 5 5.58 -3.47 1.28
N ILE A 6 4.74 -2.98 0.37
CA ILE A 6 3.29 -3.20 0.42
C ILE A 6 2.99 -4.70 0.30
N GLN A 7 3.56 -5.38 -0.71
CA GLN A 7 3.35 -6.80 -0.96
C GLN A 7 3.78 -7.65 0.23
N LYS A 8 4.95 -7.38 0.82
CA LYS A 8 5.43 -8.06 2.02
C LYS A 8 4.42 -7.97 3.18
N ARG A 9 3.88 -6.78 3.45
CA ARG A 9 2.86 -6.62 4.50
C ARG A 9 1.54 -7.30 4.16
N LEU A 10 1.13 -7.25 2.90
CA LEU A 10 -0.06 -7.98 2.44
C LEU A 10 0.08 -9.47 2.68
N ASP A 11 1.24 -10.05 2.36
CA ASP A 11 1.52 -11.47 2.56
C ASP A 11 1.57 -11.84 4.05
N GLU A 12 2.23 -11.03 4.88
CA GLU A 12 2.28 -11.20 6.35
C GLU A 12 0.88 -11.21 6.99
N TYR A 13 -0.04 -10.40 6.48
CA TYR A 13 -1.42 -10.31 6.98
C TYR A 13 -2.43 -11.16 6.19
N ASN A 14 -1.99 -11.95 5.21
CA ASN A 14 -2.84 -12.68 4.28
C ASN A 14 -3.97 -11.81 3.69
N LEU A 15 -3.62 -10.57 3.33
CA LEU A 15 -4.50 -9.58 2.73
C LEU A 15 -4.32 -9.55 1.22
N THR A 16 -5.42 -9.34 0.50
CA THR A 16 -5.38 -9.08 -0.93
C THR A 16 -5.34 -7.58 -1.21
N VAL A 17 -4.84 -7.19 -2.38
CA VAL A 17 -4.92 -5.80 -2.87
C VAL A 17 -6.36 -5.30 -2.91
N TYR A 18 -7.31 -6.19 -3.24
CA TYR A 18 -8.74 -5.89 -3.18
C TYR A 18 -9.18 -5.50 -1.75
N LYS A 19 -8.76 -6.24 -0.73
CA LYS A 19 -9.07 -5.93 0.66
C LYS A 19 -8.41 -4.64 1.12
N LEU A 20 -7.15 -4.40 0.73
CA LEU A 20 -6.46 -3.12 0.97
C LEU A 20 -7.21 -1.94 0.32
N SER A 21 -7.72 -2.11 -0.90
CA SER A 21 -8.55 -1.13 -1.60
C SER A 21 -9.82 -0.79 -0.81
N LYS A 22 -10.50 -1.79 -0.24
CA LYS A 22 -11.68 -1.59 0.61
C LYS A 22 -11.36 -0.85 1.91
N ILE A 23 -10.25 -1.16 2.56
CA ILE A 23 -9.85 -0.54 3.83
C ILE A 23 -9.41 0.92 3.61
N THR A 24 -8.58 1.18 2.60
CA THR A 24 -8.00 2.50 2.32
C THR A 24 -8.94 3.44 1.55
N GLY A 25 -9.95 2.87 0.87
CA GLY A 25 -10.77 3.55 -0.13
C GLY A 25 -10.00 3.94 -1.40
N ILE A 26 -8.80 3.40 -1.61
CA ILE A 26 -8.02 3.60 -2.83
C ILE A 26 -8.46 2.54 -3.84
N ARG A 27 -8.67 2.93 -5.11
CA ARG A 27 -9.08 1.97 -6.15
C ARG A 27 -8.02 0.88 -6.33
N ASP A 28 -8.44 -0.36 -6.52
CA ASP A 28 -7.54 -1.50 -6.78
C ASP A 28 -6.57 -1.21 -7.94
N GLN A 29 -7.08 -0.63 -9.04
CA GLN A 29 -6.25 -0.20 -10.17
C GLN A 29 -5.13 0.76 -9.74
N THR A 30 -5.43 1.72 -8.86
CA THR A 30 -4.44 2.68 -8.37
C THR A 30 -3.37 1.99 -7.52
N LEU A 31 -3.76 1.03 -6.66
CA LEU A 31 -2.80 0.24 -5.89
C LEU A 31 -1.90 -0.59 -6.80
N ARG A 32 -2.46 -1.20 -7.86
CA ARG A 32 -1.69 -1.98 -8.84
C ARG A 32 -0.74 -1.12 -9.67
N ASN A 33 -1.09 0.15 -9.95
CA ASN A 33 -0.17 1.07 -10.63
C ASN A 33 1.10 1.37 -9.80
N TYR A 34 1.05 1.22 -8.47
CA TYR A 34 2.24 1.33 -7.63
C TYR A 34 3.23 0.18 -7.87
N LYS A 35 2.75 -0.98 -8.33
CA LYS A 35 3.61 -2.09 -8.79
C LYS A 35 4.43 -1.72 -10.02
N THR A 36 3.89 -0.88 -10.89
CA THR A 36 4.54 -0.48 -12.15
C THR A 36 5.38 0.79 -12.01
N GLY A 37 5.63 1.26 -10.78
CA GLY A 37 6.49 2.42 -10.51
C GLY A 37 5.77 3.77 -10.47
N THR A 38 4.44 3.78 -10.36
CA THR A 38 3.73 5.05 -10.09
C THR A 38 3.98 5.46 -8.64
N GLU A 39 4.36 6.72 -8.42
CA GLU A 39 4.50 7.26 -7.08
C GLU A 39 3.13 7.60 -6.47
N PRO A 40 2.79 7.08 -5.28
CA PRO A 40 1.59 7.47 -4.54
C PRO A 40 1.70 8.91 -4.05
N SER A 41 0.55 9.58 -3.91
CA SER A 41 0.51 10.84 -3.16
C SER A 41 0.74 10.59 -1.67
N PHE A 42 1.23 11.61 -0.95
CA PHE A 42 1.42 11.54 0.51
C PHE A 42 0.15 11.06 1.24
N LYS A 43 -1.03 11.55 0.82
CA LYS A 43 -2.33 11.12 1.35
C LYS A 43 -2.58 9.61 1.18
N ASN A 44 -2.21 9.05 0.03
CA ASN A 44 -2.38 7.62 -0.22
C ASN A 44 -1.37 6.79 0.56
N ILE A 45 -0.13 7.27 0.69
CA ILE A 45 0.87 6.67 1.56
C ILE A 45 0.38 6.60 3.01
N CYS A 46 -0.18 7.70 3.56
CA CYS A 46 -0.74 7.69 4.92
C CYS A 46 -1.82 6.64 5.08
N LYS A 47 -2.78 6.59 4.15
CA LYS A 47 -3.86 5.59 4.17
C LYS A 47 -3.34 4.16 4.12
N ILE A 48 -2.33 3.89 3.28
CA ILE A 48 -1.72 2.56 3.15
C ILE A 48 -0.97 2.21 4.43
N ALA A 49 -0.25 3.15 5.02
CA ALA A 49 0.46 2.98 6.28
C ALA A 49 -0.50 2.64 7.42
N ASP A 50 -1.59 3.41 7.55
CA ASP A 50 -2.65 3.17 8.53
C ASP A 50 -3.30 1.80 8.33
N ALA A 51 -3.64 1.43 7.09
CA ALA A 51 -4.30 0.16 6.76
C ALA A 51 -3.40 -1.07 6.97
N LEU A 52 -2.09 -0.91 6.81
CA LEU A 52 -1.10 -1.97 7.02
C LEU A 52 -0.46 -1.92 8.43
N ASN A 53 -0.91 -0.99 9.28
CA ASN A 53 -0.40 -0.77 10.63
C ASN A 53 1.13 -0.60 10.68
N VAL A 54 1.67 0.22 9.78
CA VAL A 54 3.10 0.55 9.69
C VAL A 54 3.32 2.06 9.80
N ASN A 55 4.50 2.48 10.24
CA ASN A 55 4.90 3.88 10.19
C ASN A 55 5.20 4.30 8.73
N LEU A 56 4.95 5.57 8.38
CA LEU A 56 5.38 6.19 7.12
C LEU A 56 6.85 5.97 6.79
N ASP A 57 7.73 5.96 7.79
CA ASP A 57 9.16 5.72 7.61
C ASP A 57 9.45 4.33 7.03
N TYR A 58 8.53 3.37 7.22
CA TYR A 58 8.61 2.06 6.59
C TYR A 58 8.76 2.17 5.07
N PHE A 59 8.21 3.20 4.43
CA PHE A 59 8.26 3.38 2.98
C PHE A 59 9.38 4.30 2.48
N ARG A 60 10.22 4.86 3.37
CA ARG A 60 11.28 5.81 3.00
C ARG A 60 12.59 5.16 2.51
N ASP A 61 12.84 3.91 2.87
CA ASP A 61 13.99 3.11 2.39
C ASP A 61 13.81 2.44 1.02
#